data_AF-A0AA35WJ75-F1
#
_entry.id   AF-A0AA35WJ75-F1
#
_cell.length_a   1.000
_cell.length_b   1.000
_cell.length_c   1.000
_cell.angle_alpha   90.00
_cell.angle_beta   90.00
_cell.angle_gamma   90.00
#
_symmetry.space_group_name_H-M   'P 1'
#
loop_
_entity.id
_entity.type
_entity.pdbx_description
1 polymer ?
#
loop_
_entity_poly.entity_id
_entity_poly.type
_entity_poly.pdbx_seq_one_letter_code
_entity_poly.pdbx_strand_id
1 'polypeptide(L)'
;MALKETLTNDLRNAMRQRDNVKRDTIRLLLSAIGYEEKAQRTDALEDDTVMQVLSKQAQQRRESIEAYQKGNRPDLVAKEEAELVIVSEYLPQPLSADEIQVIVQSAIAEVNATGPQDMGKVMGKIMPQPVEYVWHKDTDLSPYDCIILPGGFSYGDYLRPGAIARFSPAMQAVTDFAANGGLVIGICNGFQILCEAGLLPGVLLPNDHLQFRCQWTTLRVENANTAFTGASTVGQTLRSPNFSWRRELLRRSRCHRATGRAQSRGFQV
;
A
#
# COMPACT_ATOMS: atom_id res chain seq x y z
N MET A 1 18.35 19.62 -2.04
CA MET A 1 17.42 20.76 -1.81
C MET A 1 16.13 20.15 -1.35
N ALA A 2 15.52 20.69 -0.29
CA ALA A 2 14.25 20.18 0.22
C ALA A 2 13.15 20.30 -0.85
N LEU A 3 12.24 19.34 -0.91
CA LEU A 3 11.25 19.23 -1.99
C LEU A 3 10.32 20.47 -2.05
N LYS A 4 9.96 21.01 -0.89
CA LYS A 4 9.20 22.27 -0.76
C LYS A 4 9.95 23.49 -1.33
N GLU A 5 11.27 23.52 -1.18
CA GLU A 5 12.12 24.59 -1.71
C GLU A 5 12.20 24.54 -3.24
N THR A 6 12.32 23.33 -3.80
CA THR A 6 12.26 23.08 -5.24
C THR A 6 10.94 23.57 -5.83
N LEU A 7 9.80 23.20 -5.24
CA LEU A 7 8.47 23.69 -5.66
C LEU A 7 8.38 25.21 -5.61
N THR A 8 8.95 25.84 -4.58
CA THR A 8 8.94 27.30 -4.43
C THR A 8 9.78 27.99 -5.52
N ASN A 9 10.94 27.42 -5.87
CA ASN A 9 11.79 27.93 -6.95
C ASN A 9 11.13 27.73 -8.33
N ASP A 10 10.50 26.58 -8.56
CA ASP A 10 9.79 26.31 -9.80
C ASP A 10 8.55 27.17 -9.97
N LEU A 11 7.86 27.53 -8.88
CA LEU A 11 6.78 28.52 -8.94
C LEU A 11 7.29 29.86 -9.47
N ARG A 12 8.45 30.33 -8.99
CA ARG A 12 9.07 31.59 -9.47
C ARG A 12 9.44 31.47 -10.95
N ASN A 13 9.96 30.34 -11.38
CA ASN A 13 10.31 30.09 -12.78
C ASN A 13 9.07 30.04 -13.68
N ALA A 14 8.01 29.34 -13.27
CA ALA A 14 6.73 29.28 -13.99
C ALA A 14 6.10 30.67 -14.13
N MET A 15 6.18 31.52 -13.09
CA MET A 15 5.74 32.91 -13.15
C MET A 15 6.54 33.74 -14.15
N ARG A 16 7.86 33.56 -14.23
CA ARG A 16 8.72 34.25 -15.22
C ARG A 16 8.42 33.81 -16.65
N GLN A 17 8.19 32.52 -16.86
CA GLN A 17 7.91 31.91 -18.16
C GLN A 17 6.44 32.09 -18.60
N ARG A 18 5.59 32.65 -17.74
CA ARG A 18 4.13 32.80 -17.96
C ARG A 18 3.43 31.46 -18.23
N ASP A 19 3.96 30.37 -17.68
CA ASP A 19 3.30 29.06 -17.70
C ASP A 19 2.18 29.07 -16.65
N ASN A 20 0.96 29.35 -17.10
CA ASN A 20 -0.19 29.45 -16.22
C ASN A 20 -0.56 28.10 -15.59
N VAL A 21 -0.45 27.00 -16.34
CA VAL A 21 -0.84 25.67 -15.86
C VAL A 21 0.11 25.21 -14.76
N LYS A 22 1.43 25.32 -15.00
CA LYS A 22 2.44 24.97 -14.00
C LYS A 22 2.37 25.85 -12.77
N ARG A 23 2.21 27.16 -12.96
CA ARG A 23 2.04 28.12 -11.84
C ARG A 23 0.85 27.75 -10.96
N ASP A 24 -0.32 27.50 -11.54
CA ASP A 24 -1.55 27.27 -10.77
C ASP A 24 -1.52 25.90 -10.10
N THR A 25 -0.96 24.88 -10.76
CA THR A 25 -0.74 23.55 -10.17
C THR A 25 0.18 23.64 -8.96
N ILE A 26 1.36 24.26 -9.10
CA ILE A 26 2.34 24.36 -7.99
C ILE A 26 1.76 25.16 -6.81
N ARG A 27 0.95 26.20 -7.07
CA ARG A 27 0.25 26.93 -6.00
C ARG A 27 -0.69 26.05 -5.20
N LEU A 28 -1.46 25.18 -5.87
CA LEU A 28 -2.35 24.24 -5.20
C LEU A 28 -1.55 23.22 -4.37
N LEU A 29 -0.43 22.71 -4.90
CA LEU A 29 0.45 21.80 -4.17
C LEU A 29 1.04 22.45 -2.90
N LEU A 30 1.58 23.67 -3.03
CA LEU A 30 2.11 24.42 -1.88
C LEU A 30 1.02 24.74 -0.85
N SER A 31 -0.21 25.01 -1.28
CA SER A 31 -1.34 25.17 -0.37
C SER A 31 -1.66 23.86 0.37
N ALA A 32 -1.65 22.72 -0.31
CA ALA A 32 -1.88 21.41 0.31
C ALA A 32 -0.81 21.08 1.36
N ILE A 33 0.46 21.35 1.05
CA ILE A 33 1.58 21.23 1.98
C ILE A 33 1.37 22.14 3.20
N GLY A 34 0.99 23.40 2.98
CA GLY A 34 0.71 24.34 4.08
C GLY A 34 -0.49 23.97 4.95
N TYR A 35 -1.48 23.24 4.42
CA TYR A 35 -2.55 22.67 5.23
C TYR A 35 -2.06 21.52 6.11
N GLU A 36 -1.20 20.66 5.57
CA GLU A 36 -0.60 19.53 6.29
C GLU A 36 0.35 20.02 7.40
N GLU A 37 1.12 21.09 7.15
CA GLU A 37 1.95 21.78 8.16
C GLU A 37 1.12 22.25 9.36
N LYS A 38 -0.02 22.89 9.10
CA LYS A 38 -0.95 23.33 10.15
C LYS A 38 -1.56 22.15 10.91
N ALA A 39 -1.87 21.05 10.22
CA ALA A 39 -2.43 19.85 10.84
C ALA A 39 -1.44 19.21 11.82
N GLN A 40 -0.16 19.14 11.43
CA GLN A 40 0.92 18.57 12.23
C GLN A 40 1.54 19.59 13.22
N ARG A 41 1.09 20.85 13.19
CA ARG A 41 1.61 21.96 14.01
C ARG A 41 3.12 22.13 13.87
N THR A 42 3.61 22.02 12.63
CA THR A 42 5.02 22.21 12.28
C THR A 42 5.15 23.28 11.20
N ASP A 43 6.28 24.00 11.20
CA ASP A 43 6.60 25.01 10.20
C ASP A 43 7.34 24.42 8.98
N ALA A 44 7.79 23.17 9.08
CA ALA A 44 8.45 22.44 8.02
C ALA A 44 8.10 20.95 8.08
N LEU A 45 7.62 20.41 6.96
CA LEU A 45 7.46 18.97 6.78
C LEU A 45 8.76 18.35 6.28
N GLU A 46 9.01 17.12 6.72
CA GLU A 46 10.03 16.27 6.12
C GLU A 46 9.65 15.90 4.68
N ASP A 47 10.66 15.69 3.83
CA ASP A 47 10.45 15.43 2.40
C ASP A 47 9.58 14.19 2.15
N ASP A 48 9.65 13.16 3.01
CA ASP A 48 8.78 11.98 2.94
C ASP A 48 7.30 12.34 3.11
N THR A 49 6.97 13.20 4.08
CA THR A 49 5.61 13.68 4.29
C THR A 49 5.15 14.58 3.14
N VAL A 50 6.04 15.42 2.60
CA VAL A 50 5.75 16.21 1.39
C VAL A 50 5.42 15.28 0.21
N MET A 51 6.21 14.22 -0.01
CA MET A 51 5.95 13.23 -1.05
C MET A 51 4.60 12.52 -0.87
N GLN A 52 4.19 12.22 0.37
CA GLN A 52 2.86 11.65 0.64
C GLN A 52 1.73 12.62 0.24
N VAL A 53 1.87 13.91 0.56
CA VAL A 53 0.90 14.95 0.15
C VAL A 53 0.83 15.04 -1.38
N LEU A 54 1.96 15.09 -2.07
CA LEU A 54 2.01 15.13 -3.53
C LEU A 54 1.40 13.87 -4.17
N SER A 55 1.69 12.69 -3.60
CA SER A 55 1.13 11.41 -4.07
C SER A 55 -0.39 11.38 -3.96
N LYS A 56 -0.93 11.90 -2.84
CA LYS A 56 -2.38 12.07 -2.65
C LYS A 56 -2.97 13.04 -3.67
N GLN A 57 -2.30 14.15 -3.98
CA GLN A 57 -2.74 15.10 -5.00
C GLN A 57 -2.73 14.51 -6.41
N ALA A 58 -1.74 13.68 -6.74
CA ALA A 58 -1.69 12.97 -8.02
C ALA A 58 -2.83 11.94 -8.13
N GLN A 59 -3.07 11.18 -7.06
CA GLN A 59 -4.14 10.18 -7.05
C GLN A 59 -5.53 10.80 -7.20
N GLN A 60 -5.80 11.91 -6.50
CA GLN A 60 -7.06 12.64 -6.63
C GLN A 60 -7.34 13.11 -8.06
N ARG A 61 -6.30 13.46 -8.83
CA ARG A 61 -6.41 13.84 -10.24
C ARG A 61 -6.72 12.63 -11.12
N ARG A 62 -6.08 11.48 -10.89
CA ARG A 62 -6.39 10.23 -11.61
C ARG A 62 -7.86 9.82 -11.43
N GLU A 63 -8.36 9.89 -10.20
CA GLU A 63 -9.76 9.61 -9.89
C GLU A 63 -10.71 10.60 -10.57
N SER A 64 -10.36 11.89 -10.57
CA SER A 64 -11.12 12.93 -11.28
C SER A 64 -11.15 12.70 -12.79
N ILE A 65 -10.02 12.32 -13.40
CA ILE A 65 -9.93 11.98 -14.83
C ILE A 65 -10.89 10.84 -15.17
N GLU A 66 -10.86 9.75 -14.41
CA GLU A 66 -11.75 8.60 -14.65
C GLU A 66 -13.23 9.00 -14.48
N ALA A 67 -13.55 9.81 -13.47
CA ALA A 67 -14.90 10.32 -13.24
C ALA A 67 -15.38 11.23 -14.39
N TYR A 68 -14.54 12.14 -14.88
CA TYR A 68 -14.88 13.04 -15.99
C TYR A 68 -14.96 12.32 -17.34
N GLN A 69 -14.15 11.28 -17.55
CA GLN A 69 -14.27 10.38 -18.70
C GLN A 69 -15.65 9.70 -18.71
N LYS A 70 -16.07 9.13 -17.58
CA LYS A 70 -17.41 8.54 -17.42
C LYS A 70 -18.53 9.58 -17.61
N GLY A 71 -18.30 10.82 -17.20
CA GLY A 71 -19.20 11.95 -17.37
C GLY A 71 -19.20 12.61 -18.76
N ASN A 72 -18.41 12.11 -19.71
CA ASN A 72 -18.24 12.66 -21.05
C ASN A 72 -17.85 14.16 -21.07
N ARG A 73 -16.91 14.55 -20.19
CA ARG A 73 -16.40 15.93 -20.03
C ARG A 73 -14.93 16.05 -20.47
N PRO A 74 -14.64 16.05 -21.79
CA PRO A 74 -13.26 16.03 -22.30
C PRO A 74 -12.46 17.31 -21.96
N ASP A 75 -13.15 18.44 -21.74
CA ASP A 75 -12.56 19.69 -21.31
C ASP A 75 -11.90 19.59 -19.92
N LEU A 76 -12.57 18.89 -19.00
CA LEU A 76 -12.06 18.68 -17.63
C LEU A 76 -11.00 17.59 -17.60
N VAL A 77 -11.14 16.55 -18.42
CA VAL A 77 -10.12 15.48 -18.57
C VAL A 77 -8.79 16.09 -19.01
N ALA A 78 -8.78 16.88 -20.08
CA ALA A 78 -7.55 17.49 -20.59
C ALA A 78 -6.88 18.42 -19.56
N LYS A 79 -7.69 19.11 -18.74
CA LYS A 79 -7.18 19.94 -17.66
C LYS A 79 -6.51 19.10 -16.56
N GLU A 80 -7.18 18.08 -16.05
CA GLU A 80 -6.64 17.21 -15.00
C GLU A 80 -5.40 16.44 -15.47
N GLU A 81 -5.36 16.00 -16.73
CA GLU A 81 -4.20 15.35 -17.34
C GLU A 81 -3.00 16.30 -17.41
N ALA A 82 -3.20 17.55 -17.83
CA ALA A 82 -2.13 18.55 -17.88
C ALA A 82 -1.56 18.86 -16.48
N GLU A 83 -2.41 18.96 -15.46
CA GLU A 83 -1.96 19.15 -14.08
C GLU A 83 -1.25 17.90 -13.54
N LEU A 84 -1.76 16.69 -13.84
CA LEU A 84 -1.16 15.43 -13.40
C LEU A 84 0.26 15.23 -13.93
N VAL A 85 0.53 15.61 -15.18
CA VAL A 85 1.88 15.59 -15.75
C VAL A 85 2.84 16.41 -14.88
N ILE A 86 2.44 17.60 -14.48
CA ILE A 86 3.26 18.52 -13.67
C ILE A 86 3.47 17.97 -12.27
N VAL A 87 2.42 17.45 -11.61
CA VAL A 87 2.57 16.82 -10.28
C VAL A 87 3.54 15.62 -10.36
N SER A 88 3.48 14.86 -11.46
CA SER A 88 4.32 13.67 -11.65
C SER A 88 5.81 14.00 -11.84
N GLU A 89 6.17 15.22 -12.24
CA GLU A 89 7.57 15.68 -12.29
C GLU A 89 8.23 15.72 -10.90
N TYR A 90 7.43 15.88 -9.85
CA TYR A 90 7.89 16.00 -8.46
C TYR A 90 7.78 14.69 -7.67
N LEU A 91 7.22 13.65 -8.28
CA LEU A 91 7.11 12.33 -7.68
C LEU A 91 8.20 11.41 -8.25
N PRO A 92 8.75 10.50 -7.44
CA PRO A 92 9.64 9.48 -7.96
C PRO A 92 8.90 8.69 -9.04
N GLN A 93 9.52 8.51 -10.21
CA GLN A 93 8.93 7.66 -11.23
C GLN A 93 8.79 6.25 -10.65
N PRO A 94 7.60 5.63 -10.75
CA PRO A 94 7.44 4.26 -10.32
C PRO A 94 8.38 3.41 -11.16
N LEU A 95 9.23 2.63 -10.49
CA LEU A 95 10.11 1.67 -11.14
C LEU A 95 9.26 0.74 -12.02
N SER A 96 9.75 0.46 -13.22
CA SER A 96 9.15 -0.56 -14.06
C SER A 96 9.23 -1.93 -13.38
N ALA A 97 8.35 -2.86 -13.80
CA ALA A 97 8.35 -4.22 -13.25
C ALA A 97 9.73 -4.89 -13.40
N ASP A 98 10.44 -4.61 -14.49
CA ASP A 98 11.77 -5.17 -14.76
C ASP A 98 12.83 -4.57 -13.81
N GLU A 99 12.79 -3.25 -13.57
CA GLU A 99 13.70 -2.60 -12.61
C GLU A 99 13.45 -3.09 -11.18
N ILE A 100 12.18 -3.23 -10.77
CA ILE A 100 11.83 -3.83 -9.48
C ILE A 100 12.39 -5.24 -9.38
N GLN A 101 12.22 -6.05 -10.44
CA GLN A 101 12.70 -7.43 -10.44
C GLN A 101 14.23 -7.50 -10.30
N VAL A 102 14.97 -6.63 -10.98
CA VAL A 102 16.44 -6.54 -10.86
C VAL A 102 16.85 -6.18 -9.43
N ILE A 103 16.22 -5.16 -8.84
CA ILE A 103 16.53 -4.72 -7.47
C ILE A 103 16.24 -5.84 -6.46
N VAL A 104 15.07 -6.49 -6.58
CA VAL A 104 14.67 -7.60 -5.70
C VAL A 104 15.62 -8.78 -5.84
N GLN A 105 16.00 -9.15 -7.08
CA GLN A 105 16.94 -10.24 -7.31
C GLN A 105 18.33 -9.95 -6.73
N SER A 106 18.83 -8.72 -6.86
CA SER A 106 20.09 -8.31 -6.24
C SER A 106 20.01 -8.43 -4.72
N ALA A 107 18.94 -7.89 -4.11
CA ALA A 107 18.75 -7.95 -2.67
C ALA A 107 18.66 -9.39 -2.13
N ILE A 108 17.93 -10.28 -2.83
CA ILE A 108 17.84 -11.71 -2.48
C ILE A 108 19.23 -12.37 -2.48
N ALA A 109 20.03 -12.11 -3.52
CA ALA A 109 21.37 -12.67 -3.64
C ALA A 109 22.31 -12.15 -2.54
N GLU A 110 22.28 -10.84 -2.25
CA GLU A 110 23.13 -10.22 -1.23
C GLU A 110 22.84 -10.75 0.19
N VAL A 111 21.56 -10.95 0.53
CA VAL A 111 21.19 -11.44 1.87
C VAL A 111 21.14 -12.97 1.96
N ASN A 112 21.48 -13.68 0.87
CA ASN A 112 21.39 -15.13 0.73
C ASN A 112 20.01 -15.69 1.15
N ALA A 113 18.94 -15.02 0.73
CA ALA A 113 17.58 -15.45 1.08
C ALA A 113 17.23 -16.77 0.40
N THR A 114 16.73 -17.73 1.18
CA THR A 114 16.40 -19.09 0.71
C THR A 114 14.91 -19.39 0.74
N GLY A 115 14.14 -18.63 1.52
CA GLY A 115 12.70 -18.84 1.64
C GLY A 115 11.95 -17.70 2.33
N PRO A 116 10.64 -17.86 2.56
CA PRO A 116 9.78 -16.81 3.12
C PRO A 116 10.23 -16.27 4.48
N GLN A 117 10.93 -17.07 5.31
CA GLN A 117 11.47 -16.58 6.58
C GLN A 117 12.51 -15.45 6.43
N ASP A 118 13.18 -15.38 5.28
CA ASP A 118 14.19 -14.36 4.98
C ASP A 118 13.56 -13.06 4.42
N MET A 119 12.22 -12.99 4.33
CA MET A 119 11.52 -11.81 3.80
C MET A 119 11.91 -10.53 4.56
N GLY A 120 12.05 -10.59 5.89
CA GLY A 120 12.48 -9.41 6.67
C GLY A 120 13.87 -8.91 6.29
N LYS A 121 14.81 -9.81 5.97
CA LYS A 121 16.16 -9.44 5.48
C LYS A 121 16.11 -8.78 4.11
N VAL A 122 15.33 -9.35 3.20
CA VAL A 122 15.15 -8.77 1.84
C VAL A 122 14.46 -7.41 1.94
N MET A 123 13.41 -7.30 2.75
CA MET A 123 12.70 -6.04 2.98
C MET A 123 13.60 -4.99 3.62
N GLY A 124 14.41 -5.35 4.63
CA GLY A 124 15.36 -4.42 5.25
C GLY A 124 16.45 -3.91 4.32
N LYS A 125 16.70 -4.58 3.19
CA LYS A 125 17.63 -4.14 2.16
C LYS A 125 16.99 -3.23 1.11
N ILE A 126 15.73 -3.48 0.78
CA ILE A 126 15.00 -2.78 -0.30
C ILE A 126 14.26 -1.55 0.23
N MET A 127 13.77 -1.61 1.47
CA MET A 127 13.06 -0.50 2.10
C MET A 127 14.04 0.56 2.59
N PRO A 128 13.74 1.85 2.39
CA PRO A 128 14.54 2.92 2.99
C PRO A 128 14.37 3.00 4.51
N GLN A 129 13.28 2.43 5.05
CA GLN A 129 12.96 2.45 6.47
C GLN A 129 13.48 1.21 7.21
N PRO A 130 13.85 1.34 8.50
CA PRO A 130 14.35 0.20 9.28
C PRO A 130 13.27 -0.88 9.40
N VAL A 131 13.71 -2.13 9.23
CA VAL A 131 12.85 -3.32 9.33
C VAL A 131 13.36 -4.20 10.46
N GLU A 132 12.49 -4.49 11.40
CA GLU A 132 12.78 -5.35 12.55
C GLU A 132 11.85 -6.56 12.60
N TYR A 133 12.36 -7.66 13.16
CA TYR A 133 11.53 -8.82 13.45
C TYR A 133 10.91 -8.68 14.83
N VAL A 134 9.58 -8.74 14.89
CA VAL A 134 8.84 -8.82 16.15
C VAL A 134 8.68 -10.28 16.53
N TRP A 135 9.03 -10.63 17.77
CA TRP A 135 8.83 -11.99 18.26
C TRP A 135 7.34 -12.23 18.54
N HIS A 136 6.85 -13.45 18.28
CA HIS A 136 5.41 -13.74 18.37
C HIS A 136 4.81 -13.59 19.79
N LYS A 137 5.64 -13.41 20.82
CA LYS A 137 5.22 -13.15 22.21
C LYS A 137 5.31 -11.67 22.60
N ASP A 138 5.94 -10.83 21.79
CA ASP A 138 6.04 -9.41 22.07
C ASP A 138 4.67 -8.75 21.91
N THR A 139 4.37 -7.80 22.77
CA THR A 139 3.08 -7.10 22.79
C THR A 139 3.21 -5.59 22.60
N ASP A 140 4.43 -5.06 22.66
CA ASP A 140 4.67 -3.65 22.39
C ASP A 140 4.94 -3.46 20.90
N LEU A 141 3.96 -2.88 20.22
CA LEU A 141 4.06 -2.47 18.82
C LEU A 141 4.04 -0.95 18.66
N SER A 142 4.11 -0.20 19.76
CA SER A 142 4.07 1.26 19.73
C SER A 142 5.19 1.92 18.90
N PRO A 143 6.39 1.33 18.74
CA PRO A 143 7.45 1.94 17.93
C PRO A 143 7.25 1.82 16.41
N TYR A 144 6.27 1.04 15.94
CA TYR A 144 6.16 0.68 14.52
C TYR A 144 5.02 1.43 13.82
N ASP A 145 5.26 1.94 12.61
CA ASP A 145 4.22 2.57 11.78
C ASP A 145 3.46 1.58 10.89
N CYS A 146 4.08 0.43 10.58
CA CYS A 146 3.56 -0.58 9.69
C CYS A 146 3.95 -1.98 10.13
N ILE A 147 2.99 -2.90 10.14
CA ILE A 147 3.20 -4.32 10.46
C ILE A 147 2.99 -5.17 9.20
N ILE A 148 3.99 -5.98 8.89
CA ILE A 148 3.96 -6.94 7.78
C ILE A 148 3.90 -8.35 8.36
N LEU A 149 2.82 -9.07 8.10
CA LEU A 149 2.70 -10.49 8.41
C LEU A 149 3.17 -11.31 7.18
N PRO A 150 4.32 -12.00 7.28
CA PRO A 150 4.91 -12.72 6.15
C PRO A 150 4.10 -13.95 5.73
N GLY A 151 4.40 -14.44 4.52
CA GLY A 151 3.98 -15.76 4.07
C GLY A 151 4.78 -16.89 4.73
N GLY A 152 4.37 -18.13 4.53
CA GLY A 152 5.02 -19.31 5.10
C GLY A 152 4.00 -20.37 5.54
N PHE A 153 4.35 -21.15 6.55
CA PHE A 153 3.52 -22.20 7.15
C PHE A 153 3.56 -22.07 8.67
N SER A 154 2.82 -21.11 9.23
CA SER A 154 2.80 -20.91 10.68
C SER A 154 2.36 -22.18 11.40
N TYR A 155 3.18 -22.66 12.34
CA TYR A 155 2.99 -23.96 13.02
C TYR A 155 2.80 -25.14 12.05
N GLY A 156 3.43 -25.08 10.87
CA GLY A 156 3.29 -26.09 9.82
C GLY A 156 1.88 -26.18 9.22
N ASP A 157 1.02 -25.19 9.46
CA ASP A 157 -0.41 -25.19 9.11
C ASP A 157 -1.17 -26.45 9.61
N TYR A 158 -0.66 -27.10 10.67
CA TYR A 158 -1.03 -28.45 11.11
C TYR A 158 -2.54 -28.67 11.32
N LEU A 159 -3.22 -27.71 11.95
CA LEU A 159 -4.69 -27.73 12.06
C LEU A 159 -5.34 -27.05 10.84
N ARG A 160 -4.94 -25.81 10.63
CA ARG A 160 -5.36 -24.95 9.53
C ARG A 160 -4.38 -23.77 9.49
N PRO A 161 -4.08 -23.23 8.30
CA PRO A 161 -3.22 -22.06 8.19
C PRO A 161 -3.69 -20.90 9.07
N GLY A 162 -2.79 -20.38 9.90
CA GLY A 162 -3.02 -19.25 10.79
C GLY A 162 -3.95 -19.48 11.99
N ALA A 163 -4.58 -20.66 12.12
CA ALA A 163 -5.55 -20.91 13.19
C ALA A 163 -4.94 -20.98 14.60
N ILE A 164 -3.66 -21.36 14.69
CA ILE A 164 -2.90 -21.34 15.95
C ILE A 164 -2.28 -19.96 16.15
N ALA A 165 -1.70 -19.38 15.10
CA ALA A 165 -0.97 -18.12 15.16
C ALA A 165 -1.81 -16.92 15.61
N ARG A 166 -3.13 -16.92 15.34
CA ARG A 166 -4.03 -15.87 15.83
C ARG A 166 -4.07 -15.72 17.35
N PHE A 167 -3.70 -16.76 18.10
CA PHE A 167 -3.72 -16.76 19.57
C PHE A 167 -2.38 -16.31 20.17
N SER A 168 -1.42 -15.93 19.33
CA SER A 168 -0.15 -15.38 19.81
C SER A 168 -0.35 -14.00 20.46
N PRO A 169 0.39 -13.66 21.52
CA PRO A 169 0.32 -12.33 22.13
C PRO A 169 0.55 -11.20 21.13
N ALA A 170 1.48 -11.38 20.19
CA ALA A 170 1.73 -10.41 19.13
C ALA A 170 0.48 -10.15 18.28
N MET A 171 -0.34 -11.17 17.99
CA MET A 171 -1.57 -10.96 17.22
C MET A 171 -2.64 -10.18 17.97
N GLN A 172 -2.66 -10.23 19.30
CA GLN A 172 -3.51 -9.33 20.09
C GLN A 172 -3.04 -7.88 19.92
N ALA A 173 -1.73 -7.64 20.05
CA ALA A 173 -1.16 -6.31 19.84
C ALA A 173 -1.37 -5.81 18.40
N VAL A 174 -1.26 -6.66 17.38
CA VAL A 174 -1.56 -6.32 15.98
C VAL A 174 -3.03 -5.92 15.81
N THR A 175 -3.93 -6.57 16.55
CA THR A 175 -5.36 -6.23 16.51
C THR A 175 -5.60 -4.84 17.07
N ASP A 176 -5.00 -4.53 18.21
CA ASP A 176 -5.10 -3.22 18.86
C ASP A 176 -4.43 -2.13 18.00
N PHE A 177 -3.27 -2.43 17.42
CA PHE A 177 -2.55 -1.57 16.48
C PHE A 177 -3.40 -1.20 15.26
N ALA A 178 -4.03 -2.19 14.62
CA ALA A 178 -4.94 -1.97 13.49
C ALA A 178 -6.19 -1.16 13.90
N ALA A 179 -6.74 -1.40 15.09
CA ALA A 179 -7.88 -0.65 15.61
C ALA A 179 -7.56 0.84 15.83
N ASN A 180 -6.30 1.15 16.18
CA ASN A 180 -5.79 2.51 16.33
C ASN A 180 -5.43 3.19 15.00
N GLY A 181 -5.66 2.53 13.86
CA GLY A 181 -5.40 3.08 12.53
C GLY A 181 -4.01 2.76 11.97
N GLY A 182 -3.24 1.92 12.65
CA GLY A 182 -1.95 1.44 12.17
C GLY A 182 -2.06 0.61 10.88
N LEU A 183 -1.00 0.62 10.06
CA LEU A 183 -0.98 -0.08 8.77
C LEU A 183 -0.61 -1.55 8.96
N VAL A 184 -1.47 -2.46 8.50
CA VAL A 184 -1.21 -3.90 8.57
C VAL A 184 -1.42 -4.54 7.21
N ILE A 185 -0.42 -5.29 6.75
CA ILE A 185 -0.49 -6.10 5.52
C ILE A 185 -0.15 -7.55 5.82
N GLY A 186 -0.97 -8.47 5.31
CA GLY A 186 -0.74 -9.90 5.40
C GLY A 186 -0.50 -10.49 4.02
N ILE A 187 0.58 -11.26 3.87
CA ILE A 187 0.97 -11.88 2.59
C ILE A 187 0.83 -13.40 2.73
N CYS A 188 0.08 -14.05 1.83
CA CYS A 188 -0.14 -15.51 1.84
C CYS A 188 -0.65 -16.04 3.20
N ASN A 189 0.21 -16.66 4.02
CA ASN A 189 -0.14 -17.13 5.37
C ASN A 189 -0.44 -15.97 6.33
N GLY A 190 0.24 -14.83 6.21
CA GLY A 190 -0.10 -13.62 6.96
C GLY A 190 -1.54 -13.15 6.69
N PHE A 191 -1.99 -13.22 5.44
CA PHE A 191 -3.39 -12.91 5.10
C PHE A 191 -4.38 -13.89 5.74
N GLN A 192 -4.02 -15.19 5.77
CA GLN A 192 -4.82 -16.23 6.42
C GLN A 192 -4.93 -15.99 7.93
N ILE A 193 -3.82 -15.61 8.58
CA ILE A 193 -3.79 -15.24 10.01
C ILE A 193 -4.73 -14.05 10.27
N LEU A 194 -4.67 -13.00 9.44
CA LEU A 194 -5.56 -11.84 9.57
C LEU A 194 -7.04 -12.19 9.44
N CYS A 195 -7.39 -13.12 8.54
CA CYS A 195 -8.76 -13.63 8.42
C CYS A 195 -9.17 -14.42 9.67
N GLU A 196 -8.31 -15.32 10.16
CA GLU A 196 -8.57 -16.14 11.35
C GLU A 196 -8.65 -15.32 12.65
N ALA A 197 -7.91 -14.19 12.72
CA ALA A 197 -7.97 -13.21 13.80
C ALA A 197 -9.18 -12.27 13.71
N GLY A 198 -9.94 -12.31 12.60
CA GLY A 198 -11.12 -11.45 12.39
C GLY A 198 -10.80 -10.02 11.97
N LEU A 199 -9.53 -9.70 11.70
CA LEU A 199 -9.11 -8.40 11.15
C LEU A 199 -9.50 -8.23 9.68
N LEU A 200 -9.58 -9.33 8.94
CA LEU A 200 -10.12 -9.36 7.58
C LEU A 200 -11.37 -10.24 7.52
N PRO A 201 -12.37 -9.86 6.70
CA PRO A 201 -13.60 -10.62 6.62
C PRO A 201 -13.37 -11.96 5.94
N GLY A 202 -13.95 -13.01 6.52
CA GLY A 202 -14.09 -14.32 5.88
C GLY A 202 -13.07 -15.37 6.30
N VAL A 203 -13.17 -16.55 5.70
CA VAL A 203 -12.29 -17.70 5.97
C VAL A 203 -11.87 -18.31 4.64
N LEU A 204 -10.60 -18.67 4.51
CA LEU A 204 -10.08 -19.30 3.30
C LEU A 204 -10.34 -20.80 3.31
N LEU A 205 -10.95 -21.31 2.25
CA LEU A 205 -11.20 -22.74 2.03
C LEU A 205 -10.06 -23.43 1.25
N PRO A 206 -9.86 -24.75 1.44
CA PRO A 206 -9.06 -25.54 0.51
C PRO A 206 -9.53 -25.32 -0.94
N ASN A 207 -8.60 -25.36 -1.88
CA ASN A 207 -8.93 -25.28 -3.30
C ASN A 207 -9.61 -26.57 -3.78
N ASP A 208 -10.36 -26.46 -4.87
CA ASP A 208 -11.20 -27.55 -5.41
C ASP A 208 -10.40 -28.77 -5.86
N HIS A 209 -9.12 -28.58 -6.17
CA HIS A 209 -8.23 -29.61 -6.69
C HIS A 209 -7.40 -30.30 -5.60
N LEU A 210 -7.45 -29.79 -4.36
CA LEU A 210 -6.66 -30.26 -3.22
C LEU A 210 -5.18 -30.46 -3.60
N GLN A 211 -4.60 -29.49 -4.31
CA GLN A 211 -3.20 -29.49 -4.76
C GLN A 211 -2.56 -28.12 -4.56
N PHE A 212 -1.26 -28.08 -4.22
CA PHE A 212 -0.53 -26.82 -4.15
C PHE A 212 -0.41 -26.23 -5.56
N ARG A 213 -0.85 -24.99 -5.74
CA ARG A 213 -0.65 -24.27 -7.00
C ARG A 213 0.47 -23.26 -6.85
N CYS A 214 1.43 -23.34 -7.76
CA CYS A 214 2.48 -22.36 -7.99
C CYS A 214 2.27 -21.83 -9.41
N GLN A 215 1.55 -20.73 -9.56
CA GLN A 215 1.23 -20.19 -10.88
C GLN A 215 1.05 -18.68 -10.85
N TRP A 216 1.36 -18.05 -11.97
CA TRP A 216 0.98 -16.66 -12.19
C TRP A 216 -0.53 -16.53 -12.29
N THR A 217 -1.09 -15.58 -11.56
CA THR A 217 -2.51 -15.25 -11.55
C THR A 217 -2.67 -13.76 -11.83
N THR A 218 -3.66 -13.41 -12.63
CA THR A 218 -4.03 -12.01 -12.87
C THR A 218 -5.02 -11.58 -11.79
N LEU A 219 -4.73 -10.47 -11.14
CA LEU A 219 -5.59 -9.81 -10.15
C LEU A 219 -6.12 -8.53 -10.76
N ARG A 220 -7.39 -8.20 -10.53
CA ARG A 220 -7.98 -6.90 -10.86
C ARG A 220 -8.07 -6.05 -9.60
N VAL A 221 -7.62 -4.81 -9.66
CA VAL A 221 -7.79 -3.84 -8.57
C VAL A 221 -9.27 -3.48 -8.46
N GLU A 222 -9.88 -3.74 -7.31
CA GLU A 222 -11.29 -3.36 -7.04
C GLU A 222 -11.38 -2.10 -6.18
N ASN A 223 -10.34 -1.80 -5.42
CA ASN A 223 -10.30 -0.66 -4.53
C ASN A 223 -8.90 -0.05 -4.52
N ALA A 224 -8.76 1.13 -5.11
CA ALA A 224 -7.53 1.91 -5.09
C ALA A 224 -7.43 2.85 -3.87
N ASN A 225 -8.44 2.91 -3.01
CA ASN A 225 -8.52 3.91 -1.94
C ASN A 225 -7.92 3.40 -0.61
N THR A 226 -6.89 2.57 -0.69
CA THR A 226 -6.17 2.03 0.46
C THR A 226 -4.72 2.49 0.48
N ALA A 227 -4.08 2.49 1.65
CA ALA A 227 -2.67 2.85 1.78
C ALA A 227 -1.75 1.99 0.88
N PHE A 228 -2.14 0.74 0.59
CA PHE A 228 -1.36 -0.20 -0.22
C PHE A 228 -1.71 -0.21 -1.71
N THR A 229 -2.84 0.39 -2.11
CA THR A 229 -3.32 0.42 -3.50
C THR A 229 -3.52 1.82 -4.05
N GLY A 230 -3.15 2.85 -3.30
CA GLY A 230 -3.29 4.27 -3.65
C GLY A 230 -2.51 4.73 -4.89
N ALA A 231 -1.57 3.92 -5.38
CA ALA A 231 -0.86 4.17 -6.63
C ALA A 231 -1.44 3.39 -7.83
N SER A 232 -2.45 2.55 -7.60
CA SER A 232 -3.12 1.76 -8.64
C SER A 232 -4.41 2.42 -9.10
N THR A 233 -4.89 2.03 -10.27
CA THR A 233 -6.21 2.46 -10.79
C THR A 233 -7.23 1.35 -10.61
N VAL A 234 -8.48 1.69 -10.27
CA VAL A 234 -9.57 0.70 -10.23
C VAL A 234 -9.73 0.06 -11.60
N GLY A 235 -9.88 -1.27 -11.64
CA GLY A 235 -9.94 -2.05 -12.88
C GLY A 235 -8.57 -2.42 -13.46
N GLN A 236 -7.46 -1.84 -12.97
CA GLN A 236 -6.11 -2.22 -13.40
C GLN A 236 -5.85 -3.70 -13.11
N THR A 237 -5.27 -4.40 -14.08
CA THR A 237 -4.86 -5.81 -13.91
C THR A 237 -3.40 -5.91 -13.52
N LEU A 238 -3.09 -6.59 -12.43
CA LEU A 238 -1.75 -6.92 -11.96
C LEU A 238 -1.49 -8.41 -12.08
N ARG A 239 -0.27 -8.80 -12.41
CA ARG A 239 0.13 -10.21 -12.42
C ARG A 239 0.85 -10.52 -11.11
N SER A 240 0.34 -11.47 -10.35
CA SER A 240 0.89 -11.85 -9.04
C SER A 240 1.11 -13.37 -8.99
N PRO A 241 2.21 -13.85 -8.40
CA PRO A 241 2.41 -15.28 -8.24
C PRO A 241 1.49 -15.79 -7.12
N ASN A 242 0.73 -16.84 -7.43
CA ASN A 242 -0.13 -17.53 -6.49
C ASN A 242 0.56 -18.81 -6.02
N PHE A 243 0.82 -18.88 -4.70
CA PHE A 243 1.42 -20.01 -4.00
C PHE A 243 0.45 -20.47 -2.91
N SER A 244 -0.57 -21.26 -3.25
CA SER A 244 -1.64 -21.55 -2.29
C SER A 244 -2.35 -22.88 -2.53
N TRP A 245 -2.66 -23.54 -1.42
CA TRP A 245 -3.63 -24.64 -1.33
C TRP A 245 -5.08 -24.14 -1.23
N ARG A 246 -5.32 -22.82 -1.19
CA ARG A 246 -6.61 -22.20 -0.87
C ARG A 246 -7.02 -21.17 -1.91
N ARG A 247 -8.32 -21.11 -2.21
CA ARG A 247 -8.84 -20.31 -3.34
C ARG A 247 -9.97 -19.36 -2.93
N GLU A 248 -10.81 -19.74 -1.99
CA GLU A 248 -12.07 -19.03 -1.76
C GLU A 248 -12.22 -18.49 -0.35
N LEU A 249 -12.55 -17.19 -0.27
CA LEU A 249 -12.85 -16.49 0.95
C LEU A 249 -14.36 -16.51 1.18
N LEU A 250 -14.85 -17.40 2.04
CA LEU A 250 -16.25 -17.43 2.44
C LEU A 250 -16.58 -16.16 3.23
N ARG A 251 -17.51 -15.33 2.74
CA ARG A 251 -18.06 -14.24 3.57
C ARG A 251 -18.94 -14.86 4.66
N ARG A 252 -18.63 -14.60 5.93
CA ARG A 252 -19.59 -14.83 7.02
C ARG A 252 -20.74 -13.85 6.85
N SER A 253 -21.80 -14.27 6.18
CA SER A 253 -23.05 -13.53 6.11
C SER A 253 -23.71 -13.57 7.50
N ARG A 254 -23.92 -12.38 8.08
CA ARG A 254 -24.59 -12.06 9.37
C ARG A 254 -23.73 -12.11 10.63
N CYS A 255 -23.21 -10.96 11.06
CA CYS A 255 -23.27 -10.56 12.47
C CYS A 255 -23.17 -9.03 12.60
N HIS A 256 -23.89 -8.47 13.57
CA HIS A 256 -24.16 -7.05 13.78
C HIS A 256 -22.93 -6.20 14.15
N ARG A 257 -22.96 -4.93 13.74
CA ARG A 257 -22.23 -3.74 14.26
C ARG A 257 -20.92 -4.01 15.01
N ALA A 258 -19.80 -3.74 14.35
CA ALA A 258 -18.62 -3.15 14.96
C ALA A 258 -17.99 -2.18 13.96
N THR A 259 -18.02 -0.89 14.30
CA THR A 259 -17.36 0.19 13.59
C THR A 259 -15.85 0.11 13.84
N GLY A 260 -15.10 -0.31 12.83
CA GLY A 260 -13.65 -0.18 12.75
C GLY A 260 -13.28 -0.26 11.26
N ARG A 261 -12.63 0.78 10.72
CA ARG A 261 -12.29 0.86 9.29
C ARG A 261 -11.15 -0.11 8.94
N ALA A 262 -11.43 -1.41 8.90
CA ALA A 262 -10.62 -2.35 8.14
C ALA A 262 -11.08 -2.26 6.67
N GLN A 263 -10.35 -1.50 5.85
CA GLN A 263 -10.65 -1.35 4.41
C GLN A 263 -10.44 -2.71 3.71
N SER A 264 -11.51 -3.50 3.61
CA SER A 264 -11.42 -4.84 3.08
C SER A 264 -11.58 -4.88 1.56
N ARG A 265 -10.52 -5.35 0.89
CA ARG A 265 -10.36 -5.77 -0.53
C ARG A 265 -9.78 -4.70 -1.46
N GLY A 266 -8.47 -4.79 -1.73
CA GLY A 266 -7.79 -4.09 -2.82
C GLY A 266 -7.88 -4.81 -4.18
N PHE A 267 -8.00 -6.15 -4.17
CA PHE A 267 -7.88 -6.98 -5.38
C PHE A 267 -8.95 -8.08 -5.45
N GLN A 268 -9.39 -8.41 -6.67
CA GLN A 268 -10.18 -9.58 -7.03
C GLN A 268 -9.37 -10.49 -7.96
N VAL A 269 -9.47 -11.80 -7.74
CA VAL A 269 -8.88 -12.85 -8.59
C VAL A 269 -9.79 -13.13 -9.78
#